data_AF-A0A2E0WWG8-F1
#
_entry.id   AF-A0A2E0WWG8-F1
#
_cell.length_a   1.000
_cell.length_b   1.000
_cell.length_c   1.000
_cell.angle_alpha   90.00
_cell.angle_beta   90.00
_cell.angle_gamma   90.00
#
_symmetry.space_group_name_H-M   'P 1'
#
loop_
_entity.id
_entity.type
_entity.pdbx_description
1 polymer ?
#
loop_
_entity_poly.entity_id
_entity_poly.type
_entity_poly.pdbx_seq_one_letter_code
_entity_poly.pdbx_strand_id
1 'polypeptide(L)'
;MTRSRSTCALALAICCAVTCVGSRVPAQAEQDGQASFRMPTYADDDHLPPPRSRAEVEQLLAPADAGDAAHSGGGAQVDKPLRIVLVAGKKDHGAGEHDYPAWKKVWSRLLAEAPDTEIETAEEFPSAEQIEAADVLVFYQRGRWNDDRAAAIDPFLARGGGCVYIHWAVDGQGGQEEFAKRIGLASLGGSIKYRHGPLHVDFSPGADHPIARNFDAIDWTDESYWRLTGDPARLNLIGTGIEDGQPQPLFWTVERGRGRVFVSIPGHYMWTFDDPAFRLLLMRGIAWAGRRDVDRFNDLVWLDARVK
;
A
#
# COMPACT_ATOMS: atom_id res chain seq x y z
N MET A 1 71.69 -0.78 43.83
CA MET A 1 71.25 -1.77 44.84
C MET A 1 70.32 -1.07 45.81
N THR A 2 69.01 -1.30 45.72
CA THR A 2 68.09 -1.69 46.81
C THR A 2 66.65 -1.56 46.34
N ARG A 3 65.87 -2.59 46.68
CA ARG A 3 64.46 -2.80 46.32
C ARG A 3 63.56 -1.94 47.21
N SER A 4 62.39 -1.55 46.70
CA SER A 4 61.20 -1.41 47.54
C SER A 4 60.02 -2.05 46.84
N ARG A 5 59.42 -3.02 47.52
CA ARG A 5 58.16 -3.68 47.17
C ARG A 5 57.03 -2.82 47.74
N SER A 6 55.95 -2.66 47.00
CA SER A 6 54.65 -2.31 47.57
C SER A 6 53.58 -3.22 46.97
N THR A 7 52.82 -3.85 47.86
CA THR A 7 51.69 -4.74 47.62
C THR A 7 50.43 -4.07 48.15
N CYS A 8 49.36 -4.00 47.35
CA CYS A 8 47.93 -4.07 47.72
C CYS A 8 47.13 -3.80 46.43
N ALA A 9 46.36 -4.73 45.87
CA ALA A 9 45.10 -5.32 46.33
C ALA A 9 43.89 -4.69 45.60
N LEU A 10 43.29 -5.51 44.72
CA LEU A 10 41.87 -5.66 44.39
C LEU A 10 40.98 -4.42 44.18
N ALA A 11 40.51 -4.25 42.95
CA ALA A 11 39.13 -3.84 42.65
C ALA A 11 38.67 -4.54 41.37
N LEU A 12 37.87 -5.59 41.54
CA LEU A 12 37.22 -6.34 40.46
C LEU A 12 35.95 -5.58 40.05
N ALA A 13 35.99 -4.85 38.95
CA ALA A 13 34.79 -4.24 38.38
C ALA A 13 34.01 -5.30 37.60
N ILE A 14 32.90 -5.76 38.18
CA ILE A 14 31.93 -6.63 37.52
C ILE A 14 31.16 -5.76 36.53
N CYS A 15 31.53 -5.87 35.24
CA CYS A 15 30.74 -5.32 34.15
C CYS A 15 29.59 -6.30 33.87
N CYS A 16 28.40 -6.03 34.40
CA CYS A 16 27.19 -6.71 33.97
C CYS A 16 26.85 -6.27 32.55
N ALA A 17 27.28 -7.06 31.55
CA ALA A 17 26.76 -6.97 30.21
C ALA A 17 25.31 -7.49 30.23
N VAL A 18 24.34 -6.57 30.25
CA VAL A 18 22.97 -6.89 29.90
C VAL A 18 22.95 -7.09 28.38
N THR A 19 23.07 -8.33 27.94
CA THR A 19 22.71 -8.69 26.56
C THR A 19 21.20 -8.59 26.42
N CYS A 20 20.72 -7.44 25.93
CA CYS A 20 19.39 -7.36 25.33
C CYS A 20 19.39 -8.27 24.09
N VAL A 21 18.87 -9.49 24.26
CA VAL A 21 18.50 -10.34 23.14
C VAL A 21 17.25 -9.72 22.53
N GLY A 22 17.45 -8.79 21.59
CA GLY A 22 16.38 -8.37 20.70
C GLY A 22 15.90 -9.59 19.92
N SER A 23 14.67 -10.01 20.17
CA SER A 23 14.03 -11.09 19.44
C SER A 23 13.81 -10.64 18.00
N ARG A 24 14.79 -10.89 17.13
CA ARG A 24 14.56 -10.86 15.68
C ARG A 24 13.51 -11.91 15.38
N VAL A 25 12.32 -11.49 14.96
CA VAL A 25 11.41 -12.40 14.24
C VAL A 25 12.15 -12.75 12.94
N PRO A 26 12.59 -14.00 12.73
CA PRO A 26 13.24 -14.33 11.47
C PRO A 26 12.23 -14.13 10.34
N ALA A 27 12.64 -13.42 9.28
CA ALA A 27 11.97 -13.52 7.99
C ALA A 27 11.79 -15.01 7.69
N GLN A 28 10.55 -15.46 7.47
CA GLN A 28 10.31 -16.87 7.16
C GLN A 28 11.07 -17.19 5.88
N ALA A 29 12.10 -18.03 6.05
CA ALA A 29 12.92 -18.53 4.97
C ALA A 29 12.05 -19.30 3.96
N GLU A 30 12.47 -19.22 2.70
CA GLU A 30 12.02 -20.00 1.55
C GLU A 30 11.48 -21.38 1.97
N GLN A 31 10.18 -21.60 1.82
CA GLN A 31 9.65 -22.96 1.79
C GLN A 31 9.78 -23.47 0.36
N ASP A 32 10.40 -24.63 0.18
CA ASP A 32 10.51 -25.38 -1.08
C ASP A 32 11.22 -24.67 -2.25
N GLY A 33 12.13 -23.72 -1.97
CA GLY A 33 12.93 -23.04 -2.98
C GLY A 33 12.17 -22.02 -3.83
N GLN A 34 10.89 -21.77 -3.52
CA GLN A 34 10.15 -20.63 -4.03
C GLN A 34 10.39 -19.43 -3.12
N ALA A 35 10.71 -18.27 -3.73
CA ALA A 35 10.82 -17.03 -2.98
C ALA A 35 9.48 -16.72 -2.29
N SER A 36 9.54 -16.16 -1.08
CA SER A 36 8.34 -15.76 -0.34
C SER A 36 7.59 -14.61 -1.03
N PHE A 37 6.28 -14.52 -0.79
CA PHE A 37 5.43 -13.36 -1.10
C PHE A 37 5.33 -12.36 0.05
N ARG A 38 6.10 -12.56 1.13
CA ARG A 38 6.25 -11.58 2.21
C ARG A 38 7.27 -10.51 1.82
N MET A 39 7.06 -9.29 2.29
CA MET A 39 8.07 -8.25 2.17
C MET A 39 9.36 -8.65 2.92
N PRO A 40 10.54 -8.45 2.31
CA PRO A 40 11.79 -9.04 2.80
C PRO A 40 12.33 -8.40 4.08
N THR A 41 11.95 -7.15 4.33
CA THR A 41 12.48 -6.34 5.44
C THR A 41 11.34 -5.55 6.07
N TYR A 42 11.22 -5.62 7.39
CA TYR A 42 10.40 -4.73 8.20
C TYR A 42 11.27 -3.69 8.88
N ALA A 43 10.69 -2.57 9.28
CA ALA A 43 11.41 -1.60 10.09
C ALA A 43 11.75 -2.26 11.45
N ASP A 44 12.94 -1.95 11.97
CA ASP A 44 13.39 -2.44 13.27
C ASP A 44 12.63 -1.65 14.35
N ASP A 45 11.42 -2.08 14.69
CA ASP A 45 10.58 -1.39 15.67
C ASP A 45 9.69 -2.36 16.48
N ASP A 46 9.45 -2.01 17.74
CA ASP A 46 8.52 -2.67 18.67
C ASP A 46 7.04 -2.47 18.24
N HIS A 47 6.81 -1.78 17.13
CA HIS A 47 5.49 -1.40 16.60
C HIS A 47 4.95 -2.35 15.52
N LEU A 48 5.67 -3.43 15.18
CA LEU A 48 5.17 -4.45 14.26
C LEU A 48 3.81 -5.01 14.77
N PRO A 49 2.69 -4.78 14.05
CA PRO A 49 1.37 -5.20 14.53
C PRO A 49 1.29 -6.73 14.69
N PRO A 50 0.46 -7.30 15.58
CA PRO A 50 0.23 -8.74 15.58
C PRO A 50 -0.39 -9.21 14.25
N PRO A 51 -0.16 -10.46 13.82
CA PRO A 51 -0.86 -11.03 12.66
C PRO A 51 -2.38 -11.11 12.94
N ARG A 52 -3.19 -10.99 11.87
CA ARG A 52 -4.66 -11.11 11.95
C ARG A 52 -5.08 -12.54 12.18
N SER A 53 -6.21 -12.74 12.84
CA SER A 53 -6.76 -14.08 12.98
C SER A 53 -7.30 -14.59 11.65
N ARG A 54 -7.21 -15.88 11.39
CA ARG A 54 -7.84 -16.48 10.20
C ARG A 54 -9.33 -16.12 10.07
N ALA A 55 -10.09 -16.17 11.17
CA ALA A 55 -11.53 -15.89 11.17
C ALA A 55 -11.87 -14.46 10.72
N GLU A 56 -11.04 -13.49 11.13
CA GLU A 56 -11.17 -12.10 10.71
C GLU A 56 -10.93 -11.95 9.20
N VAL A 57 -9.93 -12.64 8.66
CA VAL A 57 -9.65 -12.62 7.20
C VAL A 57 -10.78 -13.30 6.42
N GLU A 58 -11.30 -14.42 6.92
CA GLU A 58 -12.45 -15.11 6.32
C GLU A 58 -13.71 -14.23 6.29
N GLN A 59 -13.94 -13.43 7.34
CA GLN A 59 -15.04 -12.46 7.36
C GLN A 59 -14.88 -11.36 6.30
N LEU A 60 -13.68 -10.81 6.13
CA LEU A 60 -13.40 -9.80 5.10
C LEU A 60 -13.59 -10.35 3.68
N LEU A 61 -13.22 -11.62 3.47
CA LEU A 61 -13.32 -12.33 2.19
C LEU A 61 -14.71 -12.90 1.90
N ALA A 62 -15.67 -12.79 2.81
CA ALA A 62 -17.01 -13.31 2.60
C ALA A 62 -17.59 -12.80 1.26
N PRO A 63 -18.23 -13.69 0.48
CA PRO A 63 -18.79 -13.32 -0.82
C PRO A 63 -19.88 -12.27 -0.64
N ALA A 64 -20.15 -11.50 -1.70
CA ALA A 64 -21.33 -10.64 -1.72
C ALA A 64 -22.60 -11.48 -1.56
N ASP A 65 -23.60 -10.94 -0.88
CA ASP A 65 -24.93 -11.54 -0.86
C ASP A 65 -25.46 -11.63 -2.31
N ALA A 66 -26.30 -12.63 -2.60
CA ALA A 66 -26.80 -12.86 -3.96
C ALA A 66 -27.59 -11.66 -4.56
N GLY A 67 -28.03 -10.71 -3.73
CA GLY A 67 -28.63 -9.44 -4.15
C GLY A 67 -27.63 -8.34 -4.54
N ASP A 68 -26.37 -8.46 -4.11
CA ASP A 68 -25.30 -7.48 -4.31
C ASP A 68 -24.36 -7.84 -5.49
N ALA A 69 -24.61 -8.95 -6.18
CA ALA A 69 -23.84 -9.34 -7.37
C ALA A 69 -23.85 -8.26 -8.48
N ALA A 70 -24.89 -7.42 -8.52
CA ALA A 70 -24.98 -6.24 -9.40
C ALA A 70 -24.00 -5.11 -9.01
N HIS A 71 -23.45 -5.13 -7.79
CA HIS A 71 -22.48 -4.18 -7.24
C HIS A 71 -21.04 -4.67 -7.32
N SER A 72 -20.74 -5.77 -8.02
CA SER A 72 -19.37 -6.27 -8.27
C SER A 72 -18.44 -5.26 -8.98
N GLY A 73 -18.93 -4.07 -9.34
CA GLY A 73 -18.14 -2.91 -9.77
C GLY A 73 -17.49 -3.05 -11.15
N GLY A 74 -17.49 -4.25 -11.73
CA GLY A 74 -16.90 -4.59 -13.01
C GLY A 74 -17.94 -4.73 -14.11
N GLY A 75 -17.91 -3.82 -15.10
CA GLY A 75 -18.49 -4.14 -16.40
C GLY A 75 -17.63 -5.23 -17.03
N ALA A 76 -18.16 -6.44 -17.13
CA ALA A 76 -17.47 -7.66 -17.55
C ALA A 76 -16.65 -7.45 -18.84
N GLN A 77 -15.34 -7.24 -18.70
CA GLN A 77 -14.37 -7.47 -19.75
C GLN A 77 -13.54 -8.69 -19.33
N VAL A 78 -14.19 -9.86 -19.37
CA VAL A 78 -13.63 -11.16 -18.93
C VAL A 78 -12.84 -11.82 -20.07
N ASP A 79 -12.99 -11.35 -21.31
CA ASP A 79 -12.46 -12.02 -22.50
C ASP A 79 -10.96 -11.83 -22.73
N LYS A 80 -10.27 -11.02 -21.92
CA LYS A 80 -8.83 -10.77 -22.04
C LYS A 80 -8.13 -10.63 -20.68
N PRO A 81 -6.85 -11.06 -20.58
CA PRO A 81 -6.05 -10.86 -19.38
C PRO A 81 -6.07 -9.40 -18.88
N LEU A 82 -6.08 -9.21 -17.57
CA LEU A 82 -5.88 -7.90 -16.96
C LEU A 82 -4.40 -7.53 -17.02
N ARG A 83 -4.08 -6.44 -17.73
CA ARG A 83 -2.71 -5.93 -17.86
C ARG A 83 -2.42 -4.87 -16.81
N ILE A 84 -1.48 -5.15 -15.91
CA ILE A 84 -1.10 -4.27 -14.81
C ILE A 84 0.37 -3.87 -14.97
N VAL A 85 0.65 -2.57 -14.88
CA VAL A 85 2.02 -2.06 -14.78
C VAL A 85 2.27 -1.57 -13.36
N LEU A 86 3.20 -2.22 -12.66
CA LEU A 86 3.66 -1.77 -11.35
C LEU A 86 4.81 -0.76 -11.52
N VAL A 87 4.59 0.46 -11.07
CA VAL A 87 5.53 1.58 -11.19
C VAL A 87 6.13 1.85 -9.81
N ALA A 88 7.45 1.69 -9.70
CA ALA A 88 8.19 1.97 -8.48
C ALA A 88 9.35 2.92 -8.75
N GLY A 89 9.71 3.70 -7.73
CA GLY A 89 10.88 4.57 -7.76
C GLY A 89 12.04 4.02 -6.94
N LYS A 90 13.07 4.83 -6.77
CA LYS A 90 14.15 4.52 -5.82
C LYS A 90 13.65 4.58 -4.38
N LYS A 91 14.08 3.62 -3.56
CA LYS A 91 13.87 3.66 -2.11
C LYS A 91 14.37 4.98 -1.53
N ASP A 92 13.58 5.59 -0.64
CA ASP A 92 13.87 6.90 -0.05
C ASP A 92 13.78 6.95 1.49
N HIS A 93 13.42 5.85 2.16
CA HIS A 93 13.35 5.75 3.64
C HIS A 93 14.22 4.63 4.22
N GLY A 94 14.13 4.44 5.54
CA GLY A 94 14.89 3.47 6.33
C GLY A 94 14.55 2.01 6.02
N ALA A 95 15.07 1.10 6.85
CA ALA A 95 14.75 -0.32 6.74
C ALA A 95 13.23 -0.54 6.83
N GLY A 96 12.66 -1.33 5.92
CA GLY A 96 11.22 -1.66 5.92
C GLY A 96 10.24 -0.49 5.75
N GLU A 97 10.70 0.67 5.31
CA GLU A 97 9.89 1.83 4.97
C GLU A 97 10.13 2.20 3.50
N HIS A 98 9.07 2.53 2.76
CA HIS A 98 9.12 3.03 1.38
C HIS A 98 10.08 2.23 0.47
N ASP A 99 10.14 0.91 0.67
CA ASP A 99 10.99 0.02 -0.12
C ASP A 99 10.27 -0.33 -1.44
N TYR A 100 10.08 0.68 -2.27
CA TYR A 100 9.39 0.56 -3.55
C TYR A 100 9.98 -0.55 -4.44
N PRO A 101 11.32 -0.72 -4.56
CA PRO A 101 11.90 -1.82 -5.33
C PRO A 101 11.56 -3.20 -4.76
N ALA A 102 11.61 -3.38 -3.44
CA ALA A 102 11.20 -4.64 -2.81
C ALA A 102 9.72 -4.92 -3.03
N TRP A 103 8.85 -3.90 -2.86
CA TRP A 103 7.41 -4.02 -3.11
C TRP A 103 7.15 -4.49 -4.54
N LYS A 104 7.75 -3.83 -5.54
CA LYS A 104 7.55 -4.19 -6.94
C LYS A 104 8.02 -5.61 -7.26
N LYS A 105 9.14 -6.05 -6.67
CA LYS A 105 9.64 -7.42 -6.84
C LYS A 105 8.69 -8.47 -6.25
N VAL A 106 8.12 -8.20 -5.08
CA VAL A 106 7.21 -9.13 -4.38
C VAL A 106 5.83 -9.11 -5.04
N TRP A 107 5.24 -7.93 -5.21
CA TRP A 107 3.88 -7.76 -5.72
C TRP A 107 3.74 -8.12 -7.20
N SER A 108 4.80 -7.99 -8.01
CA SER A 108 4.74 -8.44 -9.41
C SER A 108 4.56 -9.96 -9.49
N ARG A 109 5.27 -10.72 -8.65
CA ARG A 109 5.09 -12.17 -8.52
C ARG A 109 3.73 -12.51 -7.91
N LEU A 110 3.36 -11.85 -6.82
CA LEU A 110 2.10 -12.13 -6.11
C LEU A 110 0.89 -11.97 -7.03
N LEU A 111 0.77 -10.83 -7.74
CA LEU A 111 -0.36 -10.59 -8.64
C LEU A 111 -0.36 -11.50 -9.87
N ALA A 112 0.81 -11.96 -10.32
CA ALA A 112 0.93 -12.89 -11.46
C ALA A 112 0.41 -14.30 -11.14
N GLU A 113 0.20 -14.65 -9.87
CA GLU A 113 -0.42 -15.94 -9.48
C GLU A 113 -1.93 -15.97 -9.80
N ALA A 114 -2.58 -14.81 -10.04
CA ALA A 114 -3.98 -14.79 -10.41
C ALA A 114 -4.19 -15.14 -11.89
N PRO A 115 -5.24 -15.92 -12.23
CA PRO A 115 -5.55 -16.27 -13.60
C PRO A 115 -5.79 -15.03 -14.46
N ASP A 116 -5.44 -15.14 -15.75
CA ASP A 116 -5.64 -14.08 -16.74
C ASP A 116 -5.11 -12.72 -16.26
N THR A 117 -3.88 -12.71 -15.73
CA THR A 117 -3.19 -11.49 -15.26
C THR A 117 -1.81 -11.39 -15.88
N GLU A 118 -1.56 -10.29 -16.59
CA GLU A 118 -0.27 -9.98 -17.19
C GLU A 118 0.35 -8.82 -16.39
N ILE A 119 1.58 -9.02 -15.89
CA ILE A 119 2.29 -8.03 -15.09
C ILE A 119 3.50 -7.50 -15.85
N GLU A 120 3.58 -6.18 -15.93
CA GLU A 120 4.79 -5.45 -16.31
C GLU A 120 5.27 -4.58 -15.16
N THR A 121 6.52 -4.14 -15.25
CA THR A 121 7.13 -3.23 -14.28
C THR A 121 7.74 -2.03 -14.97
N ALA A 122 7.73 -0.89 -14.28
CA ALA A 122 8.40 0.33 -14.71
C ALA A 122 9.20 0.94 -13.56
N GLU A 123 10.26 1.67 -13.91
CA GLU A 123 11.03 2.50 -12.99
C GLU A 123 10.59 3.96 -13.17
N GLU A 124 10.18 4.63 -12.08
CA GLU A 124 9.76 6.04 -12.01
C GLU A 124 8.49 6.40 -12.83
N PHE A 125 8.40 5.97 -14.08
CA PHE A 125 7.24 6.19 -14.95
C PHE A 125 7.20 5.16 -16.10
N PRO A 126 6.02 4.65 -16.50
CA PRO A 126 5.89 3.70 -17.60
C PRO A 126 6.19 4.32 -18.98
N SER A 127 6.65 3.51 -19.92
CA SER A 127 6.83 3.95 -21.32
C SER A 127 5.49 4.18 -22.02
N ALA A 128 5.50 4.83 -23.19
CA ALA A 128 4.28 5.04 -23.97
C ALA A 128 3.63 3.70 -24.38
N GLU A 129 4.43 2.70 -24.76
CA GLU A 129 3.97 1.36 -25.12
C GLU A 129 3.33 0.65 -23.92
N GLN A 130 3.96 0.74 -22.74
CA GLN A 130 3.41 0.18 -21.52
C GLN A 130 2.08 0.86 -21.16
N ILE A 131 2.02 2.19 -21.24
CA ILE A 131 0.78 2.94 -21.00
C ILE A 131 -0.28 2.51 -21.99
N GLU A 132 0.01 2.40 -23.29
CA GLU A 132 -0.92 2.00 -24.35
C GLU A 132 -1.53 0.61 -24.09
N ALA A 133 -0.69 -0.35 -23.72
CA ALA A 133 -1.09 -1.74 -23.51
C ALA A 133 -1.79 -2.01 -22.17
N ALA A 134 -1.54 -1.20 -21.14
CA ALA A 134 -2.06 -1.43 -19.79
C ALA A 134 -3.57 -1.24 -19.68
N ASP A 135 -4.19 -2.01 -18.77
CA ASP A 135 -5.51 -1.71 -18.22
C ASP A 135 -5.38 -0.89 -16.92
N VAL A 136 -4.35 -1.16 -16.09
CA VAL A 136 -4.11 -0.49 -14.80
C VAL A 136 -2.64 -0.11 -14.61
N LEU A 137 -2.39 1.11 -14.16
CA LEU A 137 -1.09 1.57 -13.67
C LEU A 137 -1.14 1.70 -12.14
N VAL A 138 -0.23 1.03 -11.43
CA VAL A 138 -0.14 1.06 -9.96
C VAL A 138 1.15 1.74 -9.55
N PHE A 139 1.05 2.91 -8.93
CA PHE A 139 2.17 3.73 -8.51
C PHE A 139 2.43 3.57 -7.02
N TYR A 140 3.61 3.06 -6.67
CA TYR A 140 4.15 3.10 -5.31
C TYR A 140 5.58 3.61 -5.38
N GLN A 141 5.74 4.91 -5.16
CA GLN A 141 6.99 5.64 -5.32
C GLN A 141 6.86 7.01 -4.67
N ARG A 142 7.95 7.77 -4.58
CA ARG A 142 7.82 9.22 -4.43
C ARG A 142 7.17 9.82 -5.67
N GLY A 143 5.99 10.41 -5.49
CA GLY A 143 5.20 10.99 -6.56
C GLY A 143 5.92 12.17 -7.24
N ARG A 144 5.41 12.53 -8.43
CA ARG A 144 5.72 13.77 -9.14
C ARG A 144 4.57 14.04 -10.11
N TRP A 145 4.19 15.29 -10.30
CA TRP A 145 3.23 15.65 -11.34
C TRP A 145 3.71 16.84 -12.16
N ASN A 146 3.58 16.73 -13.48
CA ASN A 146 3.93 17.76 -14.46
C ASN A 146 3.15 17.55 -15.76
N ASP A 147 3.32 18.46 -16.71
CA ASP A 147 2.61 18.43 -17.99
C ASP A 147 2.91 17.16 -18.81
N ASP A 148 4.13 16.62 -18.75
CA ASP A 148 4.48 15.37 -19.44
C ASP A 148 3.67 14.19 -18.91
N ARG A 149 3.52 14.08 -17.58
CA ARG A 149 2.68 13.04 -16.96
C ARG A 149 1.21 13.27 -17.29
N ALA A 150 0.74 14.52 -17.32
CA ALA A 150 -0.62 14.81 -17.74
C ALA A 150 -0.88 14.37 -19.19
N ALA A 151 0.05 14.66 -20.12
CA ALA A 151 -0.06 14.27 -21.52
C ALA A 151 -0.11 12.75 -21.73
N ALA A 152 0.51 11.97 -20.83
CA ALA A 152 0.50 10.52 -20.88
C ALA A 152 -0.72 9.89 -20.17
N ILE A 153 -1.09 10.41 -18.99
CA ILE A 153 -2.13 9.84 -18.13
C ILE A 153 -3.53 10.28 -18.54
N ASP A 154 -3.72 11.50 -19.04
CA ASP A 154 -5.06 11.99 -19.40
C ASP A 154 -5.69 11.17 -20.54
N PRO A 155 -4.99 10.84 -21.66
CA PRO A 155 -5.53 9.96 -22.68
C PRO A 155 -5.76 8.53 -22.17
N PHE A 156 -4.91 8.05 -21.27
CA PHE A 156 -5.05 6.75 -20.62
C PHE A 156 -6.34 6.64 -19.80
N LEU A 157 -6.60 7.61 -18.92
CA LEU A 157 -7.84 7.68 -18.17
C LEU A 157 -9.05 7.93 -19.09
N ALA A 158 -8.93 8.80 -20.10
CA ALA A 158 -10.03 9.08 -21.03
C ALA A 158 -10.49 7.83 -21.79
N ARG A 159 -9.54 6.96 -22.18
CA ARG A 159 -9.86 5.65 -22.78
C ARG A 159 -10.17 4.55 -21.76
N GLY A 160 -10.38 4.89 -20.50
CA GLY A 160 -10.90 3.97 -19.48
C GLY A 160 -9.85 3.14 -18.75
N GLY A 161 -8.57 3.49 -18.89
CA GLY A 161 -7.52 2.94 -18.03
C GLY A 161 -7.71 3.34 -16.57
N GLY A 162 -7.15 2.53 -15.66
CA GLY A 162 -7.21 2.74 -14.23
C GLY A 162 -5.86 3.15 -13.62
N CYS A 163 -5.86 4.08 -12.66
CA CYS A 163 -4.66 4.39 -11.88
C CYS A 163 -4.87 4.08 -10.40
N VAL A 164 -3.86 3.48 -9.77
CA VAL A 164 -3.80 3.30 -8.32
C VAL A 164 -2.60 4.07 -7.79
N TYR A 165 -2.80 4.96 -6.82
CA TYR A 165 -1.72 5.70 -6.17
C TYR A 165 -1.64 5.29 -4.71
N ILE A 166 -0.47 4.77 -4.32
CA ILE A 166 -0.22 4.28 -2.97
C ILE A 166 0.74 5.23 -2.27
N HIS A 167 0.31 5.71 -1.11
CA HIS A 167 1.11 6.43 -0.15
C HIS A 167 1.78 7.67 -0.77
N TRP A 168 3.11 7.73 -0.76
CA TRP A 168 3.89 8.87 -1.25
C TRP A 168 3.77 9.12 -2.76
N ALA A 169 3.10 8.23 -3.50
CA ALA A 169 2.82 8.40 -4.92
C ALA A 169 1.90 9.61 -5.20
N VAL A 170 1.23 10.15 -4.17
CA VAL A 170 0.39 11.35 -4.25
C VAL A 170 1.17 12.67 -4.17
N ASP A 171 2.49 12.65 -3.95
CA ASP A 171 3.33 13.86 -3.98
C ASP A 171 3.34 14.46 -5.39
N GLY A 172 2.89 15.72 -5.51
CA GLY A 172 2.88 16.46 -6.76
C GLY A 172 4.22 17.11 -7.07
N GLN A 173 5.13 17.27 -6.10
CA GLN A 173 6.39 18.00 -6.23
C GLN A 173 6.24 19.38 -6.91
N GLY A 174 5.24 20.16 -6.49
CA GLY A 174 4.92 21.47 -7.08
C GLY A 174 3.81 21.43 -8.14
N GLY A 175 3.45 20.25 -8.66
CA GLY A 175 2.33 20.05 -9.59
C GLY A 175 1.02 19.60 -8.94
N GLN A 176 0.90 19.65 -7.62
CA GLN A 176 -0.19 19.06 -6.85
C GLN A 176 -1.58 19.61 -7.17
N GLU A 177 -1.71 20.89 -7.53
CA GLU A 177 -3.00 21.48 -7.92
C GLU A 177 -3.55 20.81 -9.18
N GLU A 178 -2.70 20.64 -10.19
CA GLU A 178 -3.06 19.90 -11.40
C GLU A 178 -3.24 18.41 -11.13
N PHE A 179 -2.44 17.84 -10.22
CA PHE A 179 -2.54 16.43 -9.89
C PHE A 179 -3.86 16.10 -9.17
N ALA A 180 -4.25 16.91 -8.19
CA ALA A 180 -5.48 16.79 -7.42
C ALA A 180 -6.73 16.84 -8.31
N LYS A 181 -6.68 17.57 -9.44
CA LYS A 181 -7.77 17.49 -10.43
C LYS A 181 -7.99 16.07 -10.92
N ARG A 182 -6.97 15.21 -11.01
CA ARG A 182 -7.10 13.83 -11.51
C ARG A 182 -7.31 12.83 -10.37
N ILE A 183 -6.59 12.99 -9.27
CA ILE A 183 -6.60 12.02 -8.17
C ILE A 183 -7.43 12.46 -6.96
N GLY A 184 -8.11 13.60 -7.01
CA GLY A 184 -8.94 14.12 -5.93
C GLY A 184 -8.15 14.98 -4.96
N LEU A 185 -7.19 14.38 -4.25
CA LEU A 185 -6.29 15.05 -3.32
C LEU A 185 -4.83 14.70 -3.61
N ALA A 186 -3.93 15.68 -3.56
CA ALA A 186 -2.50 15.51 -3.81
C ALA A 186 -1.64 16.26 -2.78
N SER A 187 -0.41 15.81 -2.56
CA SER A 187 0.52 16.42 -1.61
C SER A 187 1.39 17.49 -2.28
N LEU A 188 1.54 18.65 -1.64
CA LEU A 188 2.68 19.56 -1.86
C LEU A 188 3.69 19.23 -0.77
N GLY A 189 4.64 18.31 -1.03
CA GLY A 189 5.58 17.82 -0.02
C GLY A 189 6.09 18.89 0.97
N GLY A 190 6.25 18.53 2.23
CA GLY A 190 6.65 19.45 3.31
C GLY A 190 5.58 20.46 3.76
N SER A 191 4.48 20.63 3.01
CA SER A 191 3.35 21.50 3.41
C SER A 191 2.16 20.73 3.98
N ILE A 192 2.13 19.41 3.79
CA ILE A 192 1.14 18.52 4.39
C ILE A 192 1.49 18.26 5.86
N LYS A 193 0.53 17.75 6.63
CA LYS A 193 0.81 17.13 7.93
C LYS A 193 0.76 15.61 7.80
N TYR A 194 1.55 14.94 8.64
CA TYR A 194 1.60 13.48 8.72
C TYR A 194 1.97 13.03 10.13
N ARG A 195 1.69 11.76 10.43
CA ARG A 195 2.22 11.06 11.61
C ARG A 195 2.33 9.56 11.35
N HIS A 196 3.23 8.90 12.05
CA HIS A 196 3.33 7.44 12.10
C HIS A 196 2.64 6.90 13.36
N GLY A 197 2.15 5.66 13.31
CA GLY A 197 1.72 4.92 14.49
C GLY A 197 0.33 4.29 14.34
N PRO A 198 -0.38 4.03 15.45
CA PRO A 198 -1.72 3.46 15.43
C PRO A 198 -2.68 4.30 14.58
N LEU A 199 -3.40 3.64 13.69
CA LEU A 199 -4.27 4.24 12.71
C LEU A 199 -5.58 3.45 12.68
N HIS A 200 -6.62 4.04 13.27
CA HIS A 200 -7.98 3.55 13.16
C HIS A 200 -8.61 4.13 11.89
N VAL A 201 -9.10 3.27 11.02
CA VAL A 201 -9.76 3.66 9.77
C VAL A 201 -11.22 3.21 9.80
N ASP A 202 -12.13 4.18 9.71
CA ASP A 202 -13.57 3.98 9.56
C ASP A 202 -13.93 3.91 8.07
N PHE A 203 -14.57 2.80 7.66
CA PHE A 203 -15.01 2.52 6.30
C PHE A 203 -16.51 2.76 6.09
N SER A 204 -17.23 3.27 7.10
CA SER A 204 -18.65 3.64 6.97
C SER A 204 -18.96 4.56 5.76
N PRO A 205 -18.09 5.50 5.33
CA PRO A 205 -18.36 6.30 4.14
C PRO A 205 -18.36 5.49 2.83
N GLY A 206 -17.64 4.36 2.83
CA GLY A 206 -17.48 3.46 1.68
C GLY A 206 -18.32 2.20 1.74
N ALA A 207 -19.26 2.07 2.68
CA ALA A 207 -20.00 0.83 2.93
C ALA A 207 -20.68 0.24 1.68
N ASP A 208 -21.18 1.10 0.78
CA ASP A 208 -21.84 0.69 -0.48
C ASP A 208 -20.83 0.44 -1.63
N HIS A 209 -19.55 0.74 -1.43
CA HIS A 209 -18.52 0.62 -2.47
C HIS A 209 -17.88 -0.77 -2.44
N PRO A 210 -17.76 -1.48 -3.58
CA PRO A 210 -17.28 -2.87 -3.61
C PRO A 210 -15.85 -3.06 -3.07
N ILE A 211 -15.01 -2.02 -3.11
CA ILE A 211 -13.68 -2.03 -2.50
C ILE A 211 -13.75 -2.27 -0.99
N ALA A 212 -14.67 -1.59 -0.29
CA ALA A 212 -14.81 -1.63 1.17
C ALA A 212 -15.86 -2.64 1.64
N ARG A 213 -16.33 -3.55 0.77
CA ARG A 213 -17.26 -4.61 1.17
C ARG A 213 -16.71 -5.40 2.35
N ASN A 214 -17.50 -5.59 3.41
CA ASN A 214 -17.12 -6.25 4.66
C ASN A 214 -16.06 -5.51 5.50
N PHE A 215 -15.71 -4.27 5.16
CA PHE A 215 -14.90 -3.41 6.01
C PHE A 215 -15.81 -2.47 6.79
N ASP A 216 -15.91 -2.67 8.11
CA ASP A 216 -16.58 -1.71 9.00
C ASP A 216 -15.55 -0.67 9.48
N ALA A 217 -14.55 -1.15 10.22
CA ALA A 217 -13.39 -0.39 10.63
C ALA A 217 -12.19 -1.32 10.78
N ILE A 218 -10.99 -0.79 10.57
CA ILE A 218 -9.74 -1.55 10.71
C ILE A 218 -8.70 -0.70 11.44
N ASP A 219 -8.00 -1.35 12.38
CA ASP A 219 -6.79 -0.80 12.99
C ASP A 219 -5.55 -1.30 12.22
N TRP A 220 -4.65 -0.36 11.92
CA TRP A 220 -3.31 -0.59 11.40
C TRP A 220 -2.27 0.18 12.23
N THR A 221 -0.99 -0.13 12.03
CA THR A 221 0.12 0.75 12.39
C THR A 221 0.77 1.21 11.09
N ASP A 222 0.52 2.47 10.70
CA ASP A 222 0.97 3.06 9.44
C ASP A 222 1.08 4.59 9.57
N GLU A 223 1.18 5.27 8.44
CA GLU A 223 1.22 6.72 8.31
C GLU A 223 -0.09 7.27 7.75
N SER A 224 -0.54 8.38 8.31
CA SER A 224 -1.66 9.17 7.80
C SER A 224 -1.19 10.52 7.27
N TYR A 225 -1.90 11.05 6.27
CA TYR A 225 -1.68 12.38 5.69
C TYR A 225 -2.92 13.25 5.83
N TRP A 226 -2.72 14.55 6.03
CA TRP A 226 -3.78 15.54 5.94
C TRP A 226 -3.27 16.91 5.51
N ARG A 227 -4.21 17.83 5.25
CA ARG A 227 -3.94 19.11 4.55
C ARG A 227 -3.41 18.89 3.13
N LEU A 228 -3.93 17.88 2.45
CA LEU A 228 -3.69 17.66 1.03
C LEU A 228 -4.35 18.77 0.20
N THR A 229 -3.77 19.06 -0.95
CA THR A 229 -4.32 19.99 -1.94
C THR A 229 -5.46 19.33 -2.71
N GLY A 230 -6.57 20.04 -2.90
CA GLY A 230 -7.75 19.57 -3.62
C GLY A 230 -9.05 19.82 -2.84
N ASP A 231 -10.14 19.22 -3.29
CA ASP A 231 -11.47 19.37 -2.68
C ASP A 231 -12.02 18.00 -2.27
N PRO A 232 -12.06 17.70 -0.94
CA PRO A 232 -12.59 16.44 -0.43
C PRO A 232 -14.04 16.16 -0.82
N ALA A 233 -14.85 17.18 -1.15
CA ALA A 233 -16.24 16.99 -1.57
C ALA A 233 -16.37 16.33 -2.95
N ARG A 234 -15.27 16.18 -3.69
CA ARG A 234 -15.23 15.56 -5.03
C ARG A 234 -14.81 14.10 -5.00
N LEU A 235 -14.60 13.54 -3.81
CA LEU A 235 -14.16 12.17 -3.62
C LEU A 235 -15.36 11.25 -3.50
N ASN A 236 -15.25 10.06 -4.09
CA ASN A 236 -16.00 8.91 -3.61
C ASN A 236 -15.21 8.35 -2.42
N LEU A 237 -15.56 8.81 -1.22
CA LEU A 237 -14.80 8.51 -0.01
C LEU A 237 -14.98 7.04 0.38
N ILE A 238 -13.88 6.33 0.63
CA ILE A 238 -13.90 4.91 1.00
C ILE A 238 -13.60 4.71 2.47
N GLY A 239 -12.59 5.41 3.00
CA GLY A 239 -12.20 5.27 4.41
C GLY A 239 -11.56 6.54 4.95
N THR A 240 -11.80 6.79 6.25
CA THR A 240 -11.30 7.98 6.96
C THR A 240 -10.59 7.62 8.25
N GLY A 241 -9.66 8.46 8.68
CA GLY A 241 -9.08 8.41 10.02
C GLY A 241 -9.16 9.78 10.70
N ILE A 242 -9.11 9.80 12.04
CA ILE A 242 -9.18 11.06 12.79
C ILE A 242 -7.78 11.65 12.95
N GLU A 243 -7.56 12.85 12.41
CA GLU A 243 -6.35 13.65 12.63
C GLU A 243 -6.70 15.09 12.99
N ASP A 244 -5.97 15.66 13.95
CA ASP A 244 -6.29 16.97 14.54
C ASP A 244 -7.78 17.10 14.97
N GLY A 245 -8.37 15.98 15.44
CA GLY A 245 -9.77 15.92 15.86
C GLY A 245 -10.80 16.01 14.73
N GLN A 246 -10.39 15.81 13.47
CA GLN A 246 -11.26 15.85 12.30
C GLN A 246 -11.08 14.59 11.44
N PRO A 247 -12.14 14.09 10.78
CA PRO A 247 -12.01 13.00 9.82
C PRO A 247 -11.21 13.46 8.59
N GLN A 248 -10.20 12.68 8.22
CA GLN A 248 -9.35 12.90 7.06
C GLN A 248 -9.49 11.72 6.08
N PRO A 249 -9.59 11.98 4.76
CA PRO A 249 -9.59 10.92 3.76
C PRO A 249 -8.28 10.12 3.79
N LEU A 250 -8.40 8.80 3.92
CA LEU A 250 -7.26 7.87 3.83
C LEU A 250 -7.37 6.92 2.64
N PHE A 251 -8.60 6.61 2.23
CA PHE A 251 -8.88 5.84 1.02
C PHE A 251 -10.01 6.53 0.26
N TRP A 252 -9.85 6.68 -1.05
CA TRP A 252 -10.92 7.23 -1.89
C TRP A 252 -10.78 6.78 -3.34
N THR A 253 -11.86 6.96 -4.09
CA THR A 253 -11.83 6.85 -5.54
C THR A 253 -12.23 8.15 -6.21
N VAL A 254 -11.81 8.30 -7.46
CA VAL A 254 -12.26 9.35 -8.38
C VAL A 254 -12.62 8.71 -9.71
N GLU A 255 -13.80 9.02 -10.23
CA GLU A 255 -14.21 8.62 -11.57
C GLU A 255 -14.33 9.85 -12.47
N ARG A 256 -13.70 9.80 -13.64
CA ARG A 256 -13.80 10.85 -14.66
C ARG A 256 -13.98 10.24 -16.04
N GLY A 257 -15.17 10.43 -16.60
CA GLY A 257 -15.55 9.77 -17.83
C GLY A 257 -15.47 8.25 -17.65
N ARG A 258 -14.55 7.60 -18.37
CA ARG A 258 -14.31 6.16 -18.25
C ARG A 258 -13.17 5.79 -17.31
N GLY A 259 -12.33 6.74 -16.92
CA GLY A 259 -11.15 6.48 -16.09
C GLY A 259 -11.53 6.31 -14.63
N ARG A 260 -10.82 5.40 -13.95
CA ARG A 260 -11.00 5.10 -12.53
C ARG A 260 -9.68 5.28 -11.79
N VAL A 261 -9.71 6.06 -10.72
CA VAL A 261 -8.57 6.27 -9.84
C VAL A 261 -8.92 5.76 -8.46
N PHE A 262 -8.05 4.95 -7.87
CA PHE A 262 -8.08 4.59 -6.46
C PHE A 262 -6.83 5.11 -5.77
N VAL A 263 -7.00 5.68 -4.58
CA VAL A 263 -5.89 6.20 -3.78
C VAL A 263 -5.94 5.57 -2.38
N SER A 264 -4.77 5.14 -1.92
CA SER A 264 -4.51 4.67 -0.56
C SER A 264 -3.45 5.56 0.06
N ILE A 265 -3.75 6.24 1.15
CA ILE A 265 -2.74 6.96 1.94
C ILE A 265 -1.87 6.01 2.75
N PRO A 266 -2.38 4.98 3.44
CA PRO A 266 -1.51 4.00 4.08
C PRO A 266 -0.67 3.21 3.06
N GLY A 267 0.43 2.65 3.54
CA GLY A 267 1.47 2.01 2.72
C GLY A 267 2.89 2.51 3.00
N HIS A 268 3.15 3.09 4.18
CA HIS A 268 4.48 3.54 4.59
C HIS A 268 5.40 2.36 4.88
N TYR A 269 4.91 1.43 5.69
CA TYR A 269 5.68 0.29 6.18
C TYR A 269 5.47 -0.96 5.32
N MET A 270 6.53 -1.74 5.19
CA MET A 270 6.50 -2.99 4.43
C MET A 270 5.58 -4.04 5.06
N TRP A 271 5.40 -4.05 6.38
CA TRP A 271 4.46 -4.96 7.04
C TRP A 271 3.00 -4.68 6.69
N THR A 272 2.65 -3.44 6.31
CA THR A 272 1.29 -3.11 5.90
C THR A 272 0.92 -3.90 4.65
N PHE A 273 1.85 -4.03 3.70
CA PHE A 273 1.66 -4.85 2.50
C PHE A 273 1.54 -6.35 2.79
N ASP A 274 1.86 -6.81 4.00
CA ASP A 274 1.71 -8.20 4.42
C ASP A 274 0.52 -8.41 5.38
N ASP A 275 -0.19 -7.34 5.75
CA ASP A 275 -1.47 -7.41 6.43
C ASP A 275 -2.56 -7.87 5.42
N PRO A 276 -3.28 -8.98 5.69
CA PRO A 276 -4.22 -9.54 4.73
C PRO A 276 -5.43 -8.61 4.45
N ALA A 277 -5.84 -7.76 5.40
CA ALA A 277 -6.92 -6.80 5.19
C ALA A 277 -6.45 -5.67 4.25
N PHE A 278 -5.24 -5.15 4.45
CA PHE A 278 -4.68 -4.14 3.55
C PHE A 278 -4.42 -4.69 2.15
N ARG A 279 -3.91 -5.92 2.04
CA ARG A 279 -3.74 -6.62 0.75
C ARG A 279 -5.06 -6.70 0.00
N LEU A 280 -6.11 -7.18 0.65
CA LEU A 280 -7.44 -7.31 0.06
C LEU A 280 -7.95 -5.95 -0.43
N LEU A 281 -7.82 -4.90 0.37
CA LEU A 281 -8.28 -3.55 0.01
C LEU A 281 -7.55 -3.01 -1.24
N LEU A 282 -6.22 -3.13 -1.28
CA LEU A 282 -5.42 -2.74 -2.45
C LEU A 282 -5.78 -3.57 -3.69
N MET A 283 -5.90 -4.89 -3.55
CA MET A 283 -6.24 -5.80 -4.65
C MET A 283 -7.63 -5.51 -5.23
N ARG A 284 -8.64 -5.25 -4.37
CA ARG A 284 -9.96 -4.80 -4.80
C ARG A 284 -9.87 -3.44 -5.51
N GLY A 285 -9.06 -2.52 -5.02
CA GLY A 285 -8.80 -1.23 -5.67
C GLY A 285 -8.19 -1.37 -7.07
N ILE A 286 -7.21 -2.25 -7.23
CA ILE A 286 -6.58 -2.56 -8.53
C ILE A 286 -7.60 -3.18 -9.49
N ALA A 287 -8.35 -4.18 -9.05
CA ALA A 287 -9.38 -4.83 -9.86
C ALA A 287 -10.49 -3.85 -10.27
N TRP A 288 -10.98 -3.04 -9.33
CA TRP A 288 -11.99 -2.01 -9.56
C TRP A 288 -11.52 -0.95 -10.57
N ALA A 289 -10.28 -0.48 -10.43
CA ALA A 289 -9.67 0.48 -11.37
C ALA A 289 -9.56 -0.12 -12.77
N GLY A 290 -9.23 -1.41 -12.86
CA GLY A 290 -9.19 -2.19 -14.11
C GLY A 290 -10.54 -2.68 -14.62
N ARG A 291 -11.65 -2.27 -13.98
CA ARG A 291 -13.02 -2.68 -14.33
C ARG A 291 -13.22 -4.21 -14.35
N ARG A 292 -12.52 -4.93 -13.49
CA ARG A 292 -12.70 -6.36 -13.26
C ARG A 292 -13.50 -6.62 -11.99
N ASP A 293 -13.90 -7.86 -11.81
CA ASP A 293 -14.47 -8.33 -10.54
C ASP A 293 -13.46 -8.06 -9.41
N VAL A 294 -13.91 -7.36 -8.37
CA VAL A 294 -13.09 -6.99 -7.22
C VAL A 294 -12.59 -8.20 -6.43
N ASP A 295 -13.27 -9.34 -6.55
CA ASP A 295 -12.91 -10.57 -5.83
C ASP A 295 -11.87 -11.45 -6.56
N ARG A 296 -11.44 -11.06 -7.77
CA ARG A 296 -10.55 -11.89 -8.61
C ARG A 296 -9.18 -12.23 -8.00
N PHE A 297 -8.79 -11.51 -6.96
CA PHE A 297 -7.50 -11.67 -6.27
C PHE A 297 -7.66 -12.24 -4.85
N ASN A 298 -8.86 -12.66 -4.45
CA ASN A 298 -9.14 -13.09 -3.07
C ASN A 298 -8.23 -14.25 -2.62
N ASP A 299 -7.91 -15.20 -3.51
CA ASP A 299 -7.02 -16.32 -3.18
C ASP A 299 -5.58 -15.88 -2.85
N LEU A 300 -5.13 -14.75 -3.42
CA LEU A 300 -3.79 -14.21 -3.21
C LEU A 300 -3.59 -13.60 -1.82
N VAL A 301 -4.69 -13.24 -1.14
CA VAL A 301 -4.65 -12.63 0.21
C VAL A 301 -3.93 -13.54 1.21
N TRP A 302 -4.00 -14.86 1.01
CA TRP A 302 -3.42 -15.84 1.92
C TRP A 302 -1.92 -16.07 1.74
N LEU A 303 -1.37 -15.81 0.55
CA LEU A 303 -0.02 -16.22 0.18
C LEU A 303 1.05 -15.47 1.00
N ASP A 304 1.63 -16.13 2.01
CA ASP A 304 2.62 -15.61 2.98
C ASP A 304 2.19 -14.39 3.80
N ALA A 305 0.91 -14.04 3.79
CA ALA A 305 0.38 -12.95 4.60
C ALA A 305 0.52 -13.22 6.11
N ARG A 306 0.42 -12.16 6.91
CA ARG A 306 0.56 -12.22 8.37
C ARG A 306 -0.76 -12.66 9.02
N VAL A 307 -0.99 -13.97 9.00
CA VAL A 307 -2.17 -14.64 9.60
C VAL A 307 -1.73 -15.57 10.73
N LYS A 308 -2.52 -15.66 11.81
CA LYS A 308 -2.37 -16.62 12.92
C LYS A 308 -3.61 -17.48 13.12
#